data_AF-A0A0Q6VMD1-F1
#
_entry.id   AF-A0A0Q6VMD1-F1
#
_cell.length_a   1.000
_cell.length_b   1.000
_cell.length_c   1.000
_cell.angle_alpha   90.00
_cell.angle_beta   90.00
_cell.angle_gamma   90.00
#
_symmetry.space_group_name_H-M   'P 1'
#
loop_
_entity.id
_entity.type
_entity.pdbx_description
1 polymer ?
#
loop_
_entity_poly.entity_id
_entity_poly.type
_entity_poly.pdbx_seq_one_letter_code
_entity_poly.pdbx_strand_id
1 'polypeptide(L)'
;MTHDRTLASPQFPGDDGSVDPALAEAFGDDVAVLAALADARVFVPIIALLGEVPAEGDKNADMAAVLMTGADGRQALLAFSSVASMAVWDAAARPVPILGRDAARATLDEGAAAILLDLGNPTFTVVETDDVGHLAAGHRLVRSTAGPAWVT
;
A
#
# COMPACT_ATOMS: atom_id res chain seq x y z
N MET A 1 22.23 -34.70 -0.53
CA MET A 1 21.93 -33.36 -1.06
C MET A 1 21.36 -32.55 0.09
N THR A 2 22.19 -31.73 0.71
CA THR A 2 21.80 -30.88 1.83
C THR A 2 20.95 -29.75 1.25
N HIS A 3 19.69 -29.66 1.68
CA HIS A 3 18.82 -28.54 1.29
C HIS A 3 19.29 -27.31 2.08
N ASP A 4 20.11 -26.47 1.46
CA ASP A 4 20.36 -25.12 1.98
C ASP A 4 19.06 -24.34 1.90
N ARG A 5 18.40 -24.20 3.05
CA ARG A 5 17.29 -23.26 3.22
C ARG A 5 17.89 -21.86 3.32
N THR A 6 18.21 -21.27 2.18
CA THR A 6 18.52 -19.84 2.10
C THR A 6 17.27 -19.08 2.50
N LEU A 7 17.28 -18.48 3.70
CA LEU A 7 16.25 -17.53 4.10
C LEU A 7 16.35 -16.33 3.16
N ALA A 8 15.24 -15.95 2.52
CA ALA A 8 15.18 -14.72 1.74
C ALA A 8 15.58 -13.54 2.64
N SER A 9 16.46 -12.66 2.14
CA SER A 9 16.80 -11.42 2.84
C SER A 9 15.56 -10.54 2.99
N PRO A 10 15.39 -9.82 4.11
CA PRO A 10 14.31 -8.85 4.26
C PRO A 10 14.36 -7.80 3.13
N GLN A 11 13.21 -7.48 2.55
CA GLN A 11 13.11 -6.48 1.47
C GLN A 11 13.53 -5.07 1.94
N PHE A 12 13.31 -4.76 3.22
CA PHE A 12 13.65 -3.46 3.84
C PHE A 12 14.51 -3.66 5.10
N PRO A 13 15.84 -3.85 4.97
CA PRO A 13 16.72 -4.02 6.12
C PRO A 13 16.74 -2.75 6.99
N GLY A 14 16.43 -2.91 8.29
CA GLY A 14 16.48 -1.80 9.25
C GLY A 14 15.29 -0.83 9.19
N ASP A 15 14.21 -1.21 8.50
CA ASP A 15 12.95 -0.44 8.52
C ASP A 15 12.41 -0.36 9.95
N ASP A 16 12.31 0.87 10.47
CA ASP A 16 11.82 1.18 11.82
C ASP A 16 10.32 1.52 11.85
N GLY A 17 9.66 1.48 10.69
CA GLY A 17 8.24 1.77 10.57
C GLY A 17 7.89 3.25 10.43
N SER A 18 8.86 4.16 10.39
CA SER A 18 8.61 5.59 10.20
C SER A 18 8.08 5.91 8.80
N VAL A 19 7.69 7.15 8.54
CA VAL A 19 7.42 7.57 7.15
C VAL A 19 8.69 7.48 6.31
N ASP A 20 8.57 7.07 5.04
CA ASP A 20 9.66 7.15 4.07
C ASP A 20 10.06 8.63 3.86
N PRO A 21 11.34 9.00 3.95
CA PRO A 21 11.75 10.41 3.87
C PRO A 21 11.30 11.13 2.59
N ALA A 22 11.30 10.46 1.43
CA ALA A 22 10.87 11.08 0.18
C ALA A 22 9.36 11.33 0.17
N LEU A 23 8.58 10.42 0.76
CA LEU A 23 7.14 10.58 0.91
C LEU A 23 6.80 11.65 1.96
N ALA A 24 7.59 11.75 3.03
CA ALA A 24 7.43 12.78 4.07
C ALA A 24 7.57 14.20 3.51
N GLU A 25 8.60 14.42 2.67
CA GLU A 25 8.83 15.71 2.01
C GLU A 25 7.77 16.04 0.95
N ALA A 26 7.10 15.02 0.40
CA ALA A 26 6.10 15.18 -0.64
C ALA A 26 4.72 15.59 -0.12
N PHE A 27 4.40 15.31 1.15
CA PHE A 27 3.08 15.58 1.69
C PHE A 27 2.68 17.06 1.58
N GLY A 28 1.45 17.28 1.12
CA GLY A 28 0.91 18.62 0.82
C GLY A 28 0.99 19.00 -0.67
N ASP A 29 1.67 18.21 -1.50
CA ASP A 29 1.62 18.31 -2.97
C ASP A 29 1.26 16.94 -3.57
N ASP A 30 0.04 16.80 -4.08
CA ASP A 30 -0.47 15.53 -4.64
C ASP A 30 0.42 14.98 -5.76
N VAL A 31 1.01 15.85 -6.59
CA VAL A 31 1.91 15.45 -7.68
C VAL A 31 3.23 14.95 -7.11
N ALA A 32 3.73 15.58 -6.05
CA ALA A 32 4.93 15.12 -5.36
C ALA A 32 4.70 13.76 -4.66
N VAL A 33 3.53 13.59 -4.01
CA VAL A 33 3.17 12.32 -3.35
C VAL A 33 3.12 11.21 -4.37
N LEU A 34 2.43 11.43 -5.50
CA LEU A 34 2.34 10.46 -6.58
C LEU A 34 3.71 10.09 -7.15
N ALA A 35 4.60 11.08 -7.34
CA ALA A 35 5.96 10.83 -7.83
C ALA A 35 6.82 10.04 -6.84
N ALA A 36 6.70 10.30 -5.53
CA ALA A 36 7.48 9.61 -4.49
C ALA A 36 6.95 8.20 -4.19
N LEU A 37 5.63 7.99 -4.31
CA LEU A 37 4.96 6.78 -3.85
C LEU A 37 5.49 5.51 -4.52
N ALA A 38 5.85 5.55 -5.79
CA ALA A 38 6.31 4.37 -6.53
C ALA A 38 7.51 3.65 -5.89
N ASP A 39 8.43 4.43 -5.31
CA ASP A 39 9.68 3.95 -4.72
C ASP A 39 9.64 3.95 -3.19
N ALA A 40 8.71 4.67 -2.59
CA ALA A 40 8.53 4.70 -1.14
C ALA A 40 8.06 3.35 -0.62
N ARG A 41 8.56 2.97 0.57
CA ARG A 41 7.99 1.87 1.34
C ARG A 41 6.69 2.33 1.98
N VAL A 42 5.62 1.57 1.78
CA VAL A 42 4.32 1.72 2.42
C VAL A 42 3.94 0.46 3.19
N PHE A 43 2.94 0.56 4.05
CA PHE A 43 2.40 -0.56 4.82
C PHE A 43 0.97 -0.86 4.38
N VAL A 44 0.75 -2.08 3.88
CA VAL A 44 -0.61 -2.60 3.68
C VAL A 44 -1.04 -3.28 4.99
N PRO A 45 -2.21 -2.92 5.56
CA PRO A 45 -2.72 -3.58 6.75
C PRO A 45 -3.22 -4.98 6.39
N ILE A 46 -2.83 -5.97 7.19
CA ILE A 46 -3.41 -7.30 7.15
C ILE A 46 -4.18 -7.53 8.44
N ILE A 47 -5.46 -7.86 8.31
CA ILE A 47 -6.35 -8.19 9.43
C ILE A 47 -6.81 -9.63 9.33
N ALA A 48 -7.15 -10.22 10.47
CA ALA A 48 -7.80 -11.52 10.50
C ALA A 48 -9.25 -11.34 10.04
N LEU A 49 -9.62 -12.03 8.96
CA LEU A 49 -11.01 -12.20 8.61
C LEU A 49 -11.59 -13.21 9.61
N LEU A 50 -12.57 -12.78 10.41
CA LEU A 50 -13.38 -13.72 11.18
C LEU A 50 -14.21 -14.52 10.17
N GLY A 51 -13.74 -15.73 9.85
CA GLY A 51 -14.51 -16.67 9.06
C GLY A 51 -15.86 -16.96 9.70
N GLU A 52 -16.87 -17.18 8.87
CA GLU A 52 -18.11 -17.84 9.31
C GLU A 52 -17.75 -19.16 10.00
N VAL A 53 -18.45 -19.43 11.10
CA VAL A 53 -18.20 -20.48 12.10
C VAL A 53 -17.47 -21.71 11.53
N PRO A 54 -16.28 -22.08 12.05
CA PRO A 54 -15.53 -23.20 11.50
C PRO A 54 -16.33 -24.50 11.68
N ALA A 55 -16.49 -25.26 10.59
CA ALA A 55 -16.78 -26.68 10.70
C ALA A 55 -15.63 -27.33 11.50
N GLU A 56 -15.95 -28.13 12.53
CA GLU A 56 -14.99 -28.68 13.48
C GLU A 56 -13.69 -29.17 12.82
N GLY A 57 -12.59 -28.44 13.03
CA GLY A 57 -11.25 -28.90 12.68
C GLY A 57 -10.34 -27.89 11.97
N ASP A 58 -10.87 -26.85 11.34
CA ASP A 58 -10.03 -25.87 10.62
C ASP A 58 -9.90 -24.55 11.40
N LYS A 59 -8.71 -24.29 11.94
CA LYS A 59 -8.36 -23.05 12.66
C LYS A 59 -7.42 -22.16 11.83
N ASN A 60 -7.63 -22.11 10.51
CA ASN A 60 -6.97 -21.13 9.68
C ASN A 60 -7.81 -19.85 9.65
N ALA A 61 -7.37 -18.84 10.39
CA ALA A 61 -7.88 -17.48 10.19
C ALA A 61 -7.31 -16.98 8.87
N ASP A 62 -8.18 -16.70 7.89
CA ASP A 62 -7.76 -16.08 6.64
C ASP A 62 -7.27 -14.65 6.93
N MET A 63 -6.06 -14.35 6.51
CA MET A 63 -5.44 -13.04 6.67
C MET A 63 -5.46 -12.35 5.32
N ALA A 64 -6.11 -11.19 5.22
CA ALA A 64 -6.29 -10.49 3.95
C ALA A 64 -5.86 -9.03 4.04
N ALA A 65 -5.38 -8.51 2.90
CA ALA A 65 -5.22 -7.08 2.71
C ALA A 65 -6.59 -6.40 2.79
N VAL A 66 -6.63 -5.19 3.34
CA VAL A 66 -7.90 -4.48 3.54
C VAL A 66 -8.26 -3.70 2.28
N LEU A 67 -9.42 -4.01 1.73
CA LEU A 67 -10.07 -3.23 0.69
C LEU A 67 -11.20 -2.39 1.30
N MET A 68 -11.28 -1.13 0.91
CA MET A 68 -12.33 -0.20 1.31
C MET A 68 -13.29 0.02 0.15
N THR A 69 -14.59 -0.08 0.42
CA THR A 69 -15.62 0.20 -0.58
C THR A 69 -16.05 1.65 -0.48
N GLY A 70 -15.83 2.42 -1.55
CA GLY A 70 -16.30 3.79 -1.68
C GLY A 70 -17.82 3.88 -1.79
N ALA A 71 -18.36 5.08 -1.60
CA ALA A 71 -19.81 5.33 -1.76
C ALA A 71 -20.30 5.08 -3.20
N ASP A 72 -19.39 5.10 -4.17
CA ASP A 72 -19.63 4.78 -5.58
C ASP A 72 -19.56 3.26 -5.88
N GLY A 73 -19.31 2.43 -4.85
CA GLY A 73 -19.21 0.99 -4.95
C GLY A 73 -17.87 0.46 -5.46
N ARG A 74 -16.93 1.33 -5.85
CA ARG A 74 -15.57 0.90 -6.24
C ARG A 74 -14.75 0.56 -4.99
N GLN A 75 -13.84 -0.39 -5.13
CA GLN A 75 -12.91 -0.76 -4.06
C GLN A 75 -11.59 0.01 -4.18
N ALA A 76 -10.96 0.26 -3.04
CA ALA A 76 -9.62 0.82 -2.94
C ALA A 76 -8.78 0.00 -1.95
N LEU A 77 -7.52 -0.28 -2.30
CA LEU A 77 -6.56 -0.87 -1.38
C LEU A 77 -6.19 0.15 -0.31
N LEU A 78 -6.26 -0.25 0.96
CA LEU A 78 -5.81 0.58 2.06
C LEU A 78 -4.29 0.45 2.23
N ALA A 79 -3.59 1.57 2.37
CA ALA A 79 -2.15 1.63 2.60
C ALA A 79 -1.79 2.78 3.56
N PHE A 80 -0.63 2.69 4.19
CA PHE A 80 -0.15 3.67 5.16
C PHE A 80 1.31 4.03 4.93
N SER A 81 1.65 5.28 5.15
CA SER A 81 3.03 5.77 5.04
C SER A 81 3.91 5.35 6.22
N SER A 82 3.30 5.07 7.38
CA SER A 82 3.99 4.64 8.59
C SER A 82 3.16 3.65 9.42
N VAL A 83 3.82 2.89 10.29
CA VAL A 83 3.14 2.02 11.27
C VAL A 83 2.30 2.84 12.25
N ALA A 84 2.76 4.05 12.60
CA ALA A 84 2.03 4.96 13.49
C ALA A 84 0.71 5.42 12.85
N SER A 85 0.73 5.82 11.58
CA SER A 85 -0.47 6.18 10.80
C SER A 85 -1.47 5.02 10.74
N MET A 86 -0.98 3.80 10.51
CA MET A 86 -1.81 2.60 10.49
C MET A 86 -2.45 2.31 11.85
N ALA A 87 -1.69 2.48 12.94
CA ALA A 87 -2.17 2.24 14.30
C ALA A 87 -3.24 3.26 14.75
N VAL A 88 -3.25 4.47 14.17
CA VAL A 88 -4.34 5.45 14.37
C VAL A 88 -5.65 4.93 13.77
N TRP A 89 -5.58 4.26 12.61
CA TRP A 89 -6.74 3.65 11.96
C TRP A 89 -7.21 2.37 12.68
N ASP A 90 -6.29 1.41 12.89
CA ASP A 90 -6.55 0.18 13.63
C ASP A 90 -5.26 -0.35 14.28
N ALA A 91 -5.21 -0.29 15.62
CA ALA A 91 -4.06 -0.76 16.39
C ALA A 91 -3.87 -2.29 16.37
N ALA A 92 -4.87 -3.06 15.93
CA ALA A 92 -4.78 -4.52 15.79
C ALA A 92 -4.28 -4.97 14.41
N ALA A 93 -4.22 -4.06 13.43
CA ALA A 93 -3.74 -4.36 12.09
C ALA A 93 -2.25 -4.75 12.09
N ARG A 94 -1.90 -5.75 11.30
CA ARG A 94 -0.51 -6.19 11.13
C ARG A 94 0.09 -5.47 9.92
N PRO A 95 1.23 -4.76 10.08
CA PRO A 95 1.84 -4.03 8.98
C PRO A 95 2.60 -4.99 8.06
N VAL A 96 2.35 -4.93 6.76
CA VAL A 96 3.19 -5.58 5.74
C VAL A 96 3.88 -4.50 4.91
N PRO A 97 5.20 -4.32 5.04
CA PRO A 97 5.95 -3.36 4.25
C PRO A 97 6.08 -3.85 2.81
N ILE A 98 5.73 -3.01 1.85
CA ILE A 98 5.92 -3.22 0.41
C ILE A 98 6.29 -1.88 -0.26
N LEU A 99 6.80 -1.93 -1.49
CA LEU A 99 6.97 -0.71 -2.27
C LEU A 99 5.61 -0.20 -2.75
N GLY A 100 5.44 1.11 -2.91
CA GLY A 100 4.17 1.66 -3.39
C GLY A 100 3.80 1.19 -4.81
N ARG A 101 4.78 0.89 -5.68
CA ARG A 101 4.51 0.20 -6.95
C ARG A 101 3.93 -1.22 -6.78
N ASP A 102 4.37 -1.94 -5.75
CA ASP A 102 3.88 -3.28 -5.45
C ASP A 102 2.48 -3.18 -4.82
N ALA A 103 2.21 -2.13 -4.03
CA ALA A 103 0.86 -1.81 -3.56
C ALA A 103 -0.08 -1.50 -4.74
N ALA A 104 0.38 -0.71 -5.72
CA ALA A 104 -0.39 -0.44 -6.93
C ALA A 104 -0.65 -1.72 -7.75
N ARG A 105 0.33 -2.63 -7.82
CA ARG A 105 0.12 -3.93 -8.45
C ARG A 105 -0.93 -4.76 -7.70
N ALA A 106 -0.85 -4.83 -6.37
CA ALA A 106 -1.83 -5.51 -5.53
C ALA A 106 -3.24 -4.92 -5.70
N THR A 107 -3.36 -3.60 -5.79
CA THR A 107 -4.64 -2.93 -6.08
C THR A 107 -5.27 -3.45 -7.38
N LEU A 108 -4.48 -3.55 -8.46
CA LEU A 108 -4.97 -4.04 -9.74
C LEU A 108 -5.29 -5.54 -9.70
N ASP A 109 -4.47 -6.34 -9.01
CA ASP A 109 -4.68 -7.78 -8.89
C ASP A 109 -5.97 -8.11 -8.11
N GLU A 110 -6.33 -7.29 -7.13
CA GLU A 110 -7.60 -7.35 -6.38
C GLU A 110 -8.80 -6.76 -7.14
N GLY A 111 -8.59 -6.20 -8.34
CA GLY A 111 -9.65 -5.52 -9.10
C GLY A 111 -10.13 -4.20 -8.49
N ALA A 112 -9.36 -3.63 -7.56
CA ALA A 112 -9.62 -2.33 -6.96
C ALA A 112 -9.20 -1.18 -7.91
N ALA A 113 -9.81 -0.02 -7.72
CA ALA A 113 -9.65 1.14 -8.61
C ALA A 113 -8.67 2.20 -8.07
N ALA A 114 -8.30 2.10 -6.78
CA ALA A 114 -7.53 3.14 -6.11
C ALA A 114 -6.70 2.60 -4.94
N ILE A 115 -5.73 3.39 -4.49
CA ILE A 115 -5.07 3.27 -3.20
C ILE A 115 -5.58 4.40 -2.30
N LEU A 116 -5.99 4.09 -1.07
CA LEU A 116 -6.22 5.05 0.00
C LEU A 116 -5.00 5.06 0.91
N LEU A 117 -4.25 6.16 0.90
CA LEU A 117 -3.06 6.34 1.71
C LEU A 117 -3.39 7.14 2.98
N ASP A 118 -3.06 6.58 4.14
CA ASP A 118 -3.15 7.23 5.46
C ASP A 118 -4.57 7.58 5.95
N LEU A 119 -5.55 6.76 5.57
CA LEU A 119 -6.92 6.87 6.10
C LEU A 119 -6.95 6.89 7.64
N GLY A 120 -7.78 7.74 8.25
CA GLY A 120 -7.86 7.87 9.72
C GLY A 120 -7.01 9.02 10.29
N ASN A 121 -6.10 9.59 9.49
CA ASN A 121 -5.47 10.86 9.78
C ASN A 121 -6.39 12.04 9.37
N PRO A 122 -6.11 13.29 9.84
CA PRO A 122 -6.91 14.47 9.46
C PRO A 122 -7.00 14.69 7.94
N THR A 123 -5.98 14.27 7.21
CA THR A 123 -5.92 14.25 5.74
C THR A 123 -5.45 12.88 5.27
N PHE A 124 -5.99 12.41 4.15
CA PHE A 124 -5.57 11.18 3.47
C PHE A 124 -5.46 11.45 1.96
N THR A 125 -4.65 10.65 1.27
CA THR A 125 -4.46 10.77 -0.18
C THR A 125 -5.16 9.63 -0.91
N VAL A 126 -5.75 9.94 -2.06
CA VAL A 126 -6.31 8.95 -2.98
C VAL A 126 -5.45 8.93 -4.23
N VAL A 127 -4.95 7.76 -4.60
CA VAL A 127 -4.33 7.53 -5.92
C VAL A 127 -5.25 6.64 -6.71
N GLU A 128 -5.83 7.14 -7.79
CA GLU A 128 -6.90 6.45 -8.51
C GLU A 128 -6.62 6.32 -10.01
N THR A 129 -7.36 5.41 -10.65
CA THR A 129 -7.45 5.31 -12.12
C THR A 129 -6.11 5.03 -12.80
N ASP A 130 -5.74 5.81 -13.81
CA ASP A 130 -4.56 5.60 -14.65
C ASP A 130 -3.26 5.73 -13.86
N ASP A 131 -3.25 6.54 -12.79
CA ASP A 131 -2.08 6.73 -11.94
C ASP A 131 -1.70 5.42 -11.20
N VAL A 132 -2.68 4.63 -10.76
CA VAL A 132 -2.43 3.28 -10.22
C VAL A 132 -1.76 2.40 -11.27
N GLY A 133 -2.26 2.45 -12.51
CA GLY A 133 -1.69 1.74 -13.64
C GLY A 133 -0.23 2.14 -13.92
N HIS A 134 0.07 3.43 -13.90
CA HIS A 134 1.41 3.96 -14.11
C HIS A 134 2.38 3.58 -13.00
N LEU A 135 1.94 3.67 -11.73
CA LEU A 135 2.73 3.21 -10.59
C LEU A 135 3.03 1.71 -10.67
N ALA A 136 2.02 0.89 -10.95
CA ALA A 136 2.17 -0.57 -11.07
C ALA A 136 3.09 -0.96 -12.25
N ALA A 137 3.12 -0.16 -13.31
CA ALA A 137 4.02 -0.34 -14.45
C ALA A 137 5.44 0.19 -14.19
N GLY A 138 5.69 0.84 -13.04
CA GLY A 138 6.99 1.43 -12.71
C GLY A 138 7.33 2.67 -13.54
N HIS A 139 6.34 3.33 -14.11
CA HIS A 139 6.56 4.58 -14.83
C HIS A 139 6.98 5.68 -13.84
N ARG A 140 7.75 6.65 -14.33
CA ARG A 140 8.20 7.79 -13.53
C ARG A 140 7.38 9.03 -13.89
N LEU A 141 6.86 9.71 -12.88
CA LEU A 141 6.24 11.01 -13.07
C LEU A 141 7.33 12.09 -13.16
N VAL A 142 7.31 12.88 -14.23
CA VAL A 142 8.23 14.00 -14.45
C VAL A 142 7.46 15.30 -14.63
N ARG A 143 8.06 16.43 -14.25
CA ARG A 143 7.51 17.75 -14.57
C ARG A 143 8.04 18.21 -15.92
N SER A 144 7.13 18.47 -16.86
CA SER A 144 7.42 19.07 -18.17
C SER A 144 6.98 20.53 -18.20
N THR A 145 7.34 21.25 -19.26
CA THR A 145 6.84 22.62 -19.52
C THR A 145 5.32 22.68 -19.72
N ALA A 146 4.68 21.54 -20.03
CA ALA A 146 3.23 21.43 -20.20
C ALA A 146 2.50 20.90 -18.94
N GLY A 147 3.23 20.56 -17.88
CA GLY A 147 2.69 19.96 -16.66
C GLY A 147 3.28 18.57 -16.35
N PRO A 148 2.74 17.86 -15.35
CA PRO A 148 3.14 16.49 -15.02
C PRO A 148 2.94 15.55 -16.22
N ALA A 149 3.89 14.63 -16.42
CA ALA A 149 3.83 13.63 -17.47
C ALA A 149 4.46 12.32 -17.00
N TRP A 150 3.88 11.19 -17.40
CA TRP A 150 4.42 9.87 -17.14
C TRP A 150 5.43 9.46 -18.22
N VAL A 151 6.56 8.89 -17.82
CA VAL A 151 7.56 8.30 -18.72
C VAL A 151 7.84 6.85 -18.34
N THR A 152 8.02 5.99 -19.34
CA THR A 152 8.33 4.56 -19.22
C THR A 152 9.82 4.31 -19.07
#